data_AF-A0A6B3HFF9-F1
#
_entry.id   AF-A0A6B3HFF9-F1
#
_cell.length_a   1.000
_cell.length_b   1.000
_cell.length_c   1.000
_cell.angle_alpha   90.00
_cell.angle_beta   90.00
_cell.angle_gamma   90.00
#
_symmetry.space_group_name_H-M   'P 1'
#
loop_
_entity.id
_entity.type
_entity.pdbx_description
1 polymer ?
#
loop_
_entity_poly.entity_id
_entity_poly.type
_entity_poly.pdbx_seq_one_letter_code
_entity_poly.pdbx_strand_id
1 'polypeptide(L)'
;MTTTPPPWPGDPLLERDLELAAADRAVDALCRARPEGGLLVYSGAAGIGKTSVLAAVRARAAERCAVRSARADPATTAVPFHTARALFAPDLAAPGGRADLLGPHRALAGPALGLN
;
A
#
# COMPACT_ATOMS: atom_id res chain seq x y z
N MET A 1 -39.27 -20.37 -1.90
CA MET A 1 -38.91 -18.94 -1.74
C MET A 1 -37.66 -18.88 -0.89
N THR A 2 -36.48 -18.82 -1.51
CA THR A 2 -35.19 -18.62 -0.82
C THR A 2 -34.87 -17.13 -0.92
N THR A 3 -34.98 -16.41 0.19
CA THR A 3 -34.61 -15.00 0.24
C THR A 3 -33.09 -14.92 0.31
N THR A 4 -32.45 -14.48 -0.77
CA THR A 4 -31.02 -14.11 -0.74
C THR A 4 -30.85 -12.96 0.27
N PRO A 5 -29.99 -13.10 1.30
CA PRO A 5 -29.75 -12.01 2.23
C PRO A 5 -29.15 -10.80 1.49
N PRO A 6 -29.42 -9.56 1.93
CA PRO A 6 -28.87 -8.36 1.32
C PRO A 6 -27.34 -8.39 1.39
N PRO A 7 -26.62 -7.83 0.41
CA PRO A 7 -25.18 -7.71 0.48
C PRO A 7 -24.80 -6.88 1.71
N TRP A 8 -24.05 -7.47 2.64
CA TRP A 8 -23.48 -6.70 3.75
C TRP A 8 -22.48 -5.69 3.17
N PRO A 9 -22.56 -4.40 3.55
CA PRO A 9 -21.46 -3.48 3.33
C PRO A 9 -20.19 -4.12 3.89
N GLY A 10 -19.12 -4.13 3.09
CA GLY A 10 -17.95 -5.02 3.23
C GLY A 10 -17.65 -5.49 4.64
N ASP A 11 -17.56 -6.81 4.80
CA ASP A 11 -17.43 -7.51 6.09
C ASP A 11 -16.68 -6.68 7.15
N PRO A 12 -17.31 -6.38 8.30
CA PRO A 12 -16.65 -5.63 9.35
C PRO A 12 -15.36 -6.35 9.73
N LEU A 13 -14.26 -5.59 9.82
CA LEU A 13 -12.97 -6.16 10.20
C LEU A 13 -12.99 -6.46 11.71
N LEU A 14 -13.30 -7.70 12.06
CA LEU A 14 -13.43 -8.15 13.45
C LEU A 14 -12.05 -8.43 14.06
N GLU A 15 -11.86 -8.03 15.32
CA GLU A 15 -10.69 -8.41 16.15
C GLU A 15 -9.33 -8.08 15.50
N ARG A 16 -9.22 -6.90 14.88
CA ARG A 16 -7.97 -6.40 14.27
C ARG A 16 -7.53 -5.03 14.81
N ASP A 17 -7.99 -4.68 16.00
CA ASP A 17 -7.75 -3.37 16.59
C ASP A 17 -6.25 -3.10 16.82
N LEU A 18 -5.48 -4.13 17.18
CA LEU A 18 -4.04 -3.99 17.40
C LEU A 18 -3.29 -3.72 16.09
N GLU A 19 -3.64 -4.44 15.02
CA GLU A 19 -3.08 -4.26 13.69
C GLU A 19 -3.37 -2.86 13.15
N LEU A 20 -4.60 -2.40 13.32
CA LEU A 20 -5.04 -1.09 12.85
C LEU A 20 -4.41 0.04 13.67
N ALA A 21 -4.34 -0.11 14.99
CA ALA A 21 -3.67 0.86 15.85
C ALA A 21 -2.17 0.99 15.52
N ALA A 22 -1.51 -0.11 15.13
CA ALA A 22 -0.12 -0.06 14.65
C ALA A 22 0.01 0.72 13.33
N ALA A 23 -0.92 0.54 12.39
CA ALA A 23 -0.96 1.32 11.17
C ALA A 23 -1.24 2.80 11.44
N ASP A 24 -2.19 3.12 12.32
CA ASP A 24 -2.53 4.50 12.65
C ASP A 24 -1.33 5.24 13.24
N ARG A 25 -0.59 4.62 14.17
CA ARG A 25 0.68 5.19 14.68
C ARG A 25 1.71 5.42 13.58
N ALA A 26 1.85 4.50 12.63
CA ALA A 26 2.80 4.64 11.53
C ALA A 26 2.40 5.77 10.57
N VAL A 27 1.11 5.90 10.24
CA VAL A 27 0.59 6.99 9.41
C VAL A 27 0.73 8.32 10.13
N ASP A 28 0.43 8.38 11.43
CA ASP A 28 0.59 9.60 12.22
C ASP A 28 2.05 10.04 12.26
N ALA A 29 3.01 9.12 12.39
CA ALA A 29 4.44 9.44 12.31
C ALA A 29 4.85 9.98 10.93
N LEU A 30 4.29 9.43 9.85
CA LEU A 30 4.52 9.89 8.49
C LEU A 30 3.96 11.30 8.23
N CYS A 31 2.81 11.63 8.82
CA CYS A 31 2.10 12.90 8.59
C CYS A 31 2.54 14.06 9.52
N ARG A 32 3.55 13.85 10.39
CA ARG A 32 4.09 14.91 11.26
C ARG A 32 4.83 15.99 10.46
N ALA A 33 5.03 17.16 11.09
CA ALA A 33 5.82 18.26 10.54
C ALA A 33 7.26 17.85 10.17
N ARG A 34 7.82 16.89 10.92
CA ARG A 34 9.03 16.15 10.55
C ARG A 34 8.64 14.69 10.29
N PRO A 35 8.43 14.30 9.02
CA PRO A 35 7.98 12.95 8.67
C PRO A 35 8.99 11.89 9.11
N GLU A 36 8.49 10.82 9.72
CA GLU A 36 9.24 9.61 10.02
C GLU A 36 8.70 8.45 9.19
N GLY A 37 9.55 7.88 8.34
CA GLY A 37 9.22 6.70 7.55
C GLY A 37 9.45 5.40 8.33
N GLY A 38 8.86 4.30 7.87
CA GLY A 38 9.03 2.99 8.48
C GLY A 38 8.48 1.85 7.65
N LEU A 39 8.68 0.63 8.14
CA LEU A 39 8.16 -0.60 7.54
C LEU A 39 7.25 -1.32 8.55
N LEU A 40 5.99 -1.53 8.17
CA LEU A 40 5.04 -2.34 8.93
C LEU A 40 4.70 -3.60 8.14
N VAL A 41 4.93 -4.76 8.74
CA VAL A 41 4.72 -6.06 8.11
C VAL A 41 3.64 -6.84 8.85
N TYR A 42 2.59 -7.22 8.13
CA TYR A 42 1.56 -8.13 8.64
C TYR A 42 1.83 -9.55 8.16
N SER A 43 2.21 -10.43 9.09
CA SER A 43 2.47 -11.85 8.84
C SER A 43 1.42 -12.73 9.52
N GLY A 44 1.12 -13.88 8.91
CA GLY A 44 0.17 -14.85 9.47
C GLY A 44 -0.25 -15.89 8.44
N ALA A 45 -1.07 -16.85 8.87
CA ALA A 45 -1.56 -17.95 8.03
C ALA A 45 -2.27 -17.46 6.76
N ALA A 46 -2.30 -18.31 5.72
CA ALA A 46 -3.15 -18.06 4.55
C ALA A 46 -4.62 -17.96 4.98
N GLY A 47 -5.38 -17.04 4.39
CA GLY A 47 -6.80 -16.84 4.72
C GLY A 47 -7.09 -16.04 6.01
N ILE A 48 -6.10 -15.68 6.84
CA ILE A 48 -6.33 -14.97 8.13
C ILE A 48 -6.83 -13.51 7.99
N GLY A 49 -7.03 -13.02 6.76
CA GLY A 49 -7.53 -11.66 6.50
C GLY A 49 -6.46 -10.57 6.31
N LYS A 50 -5.18 -10.92 6.05
CA LYS A 50 -4.10 -9.92 5.82
C LYS A 50 -4.46 -8.87 4.75
N THR A 51 -5.06 -9.30 3.64
CA THR A 51 -5.49 -8.40 2.57
C THR A 51 -6.60 -7.45 3.03
N SER A 52 -7.52 -7.92 3.89
CA SER A 52 -8.58 -7.11 4.48
C SER A 52 -8.00 -6.05 5.43
N VAL A 53 -7.01 -6.42 6.24
CA VAL A 53 -6.26 -5.45 7.08
C VAL A 53 -5.61 -4.37 6.21
N LEU A 54 -4.85 -4.76 5.17
CA LEU A 54 -4.21 -3.79 4.27
C LEU A 54 -5.21 -2.87 3.55
N ALA A 55 -6.38 -3.39 3.17
CA ALA A 55 -7.45 -2.59 2.57
C ALA A 55 -7.99 -1.54 3.56
N ALA A 56 -8.20 -1.93 4.81
CA ALA A 56 -8.66 -1.03 5.88
C ALA A 56 -7.59 0.01 6.24
N VAL A 57 -6.31 -0.36 6.27
CA VAL A 57 -5.19 0.59 6.45
C VAL A 57 -5.16 1.62 5.32
N ARG A 58 -5.29 1.18 4.07
CA ARG A 58 -5.36 2.08 2.92
C ARG A 58 -6.51 3.08 3.04
N ALA A 59 -7.70 2.61 3.40
CA ALA A 59 -8.86 3.48 3.56
C ALA A 59 -8.61 4.56 4.64
N ARG A 60 -8.05 4.17 5.79
CA ARG A 60 -7.69 5.10 6.88
C ARG A 60 -6.56 6.08 6.55
N ALA A 61 -5.63 5.67 5.69
CA ALA A 61 -4.50 6.52 5.31
C ALA A 61 -4.84 7.49 4.17
N ALA A 62 -5.80 7.13 3.30
CA ALA A 62 -6.15 7.91 2.10
C ALA A 62 -6.63 9.34 2.40
N GLU A 63 -7.21 9.58 3.58
CA GLU A 63 -7.65 10.91 4.03
C GLU A 63 -6.49 11.76 4.59
N ARG A 64 -5.33 11.15 4.86
CA ARG A 64 -4.20 11.77 5.57
C ARG A 64 -2.95 11.94 4.71
N CYS A 65 -2.72 11.05 3.75
CA CYS A 65 -1.55 11.08 2.88
C CYS A 65 -1.80 10.38 1.54
N ALA A 66 -0.87 10.57 0.59
CA ALA A 66 -0.90 9.84 -0.67
C ALA A 66 -0.66 8.35 -0.43
N VAL A 67 -1.59 7.50 -0.87
CA VAL A 67 -1.48 6.05 -0.77
C VAL A 67 -1.28 5.42 -2.15
N ARG A 68 -0.36 4.45 -2.23
CA ARG A 68 -0.16 3.57 -3.37
C ARG A 68 -0.30 2.13 -2.92
N SER A 69 -0.85 1.27 -3.77
CA SER A 69 -0.96 -0.15 -3.48
C SER A 69 -0.69 -0.98 -4.73
N ALA A 70 0.06 -2.05 -4.57
CA ALA A 70 0.26 -3.07 -5.58
C ALA A 70 0.08 -4.45 -4.94
N ARG A 71 -0.36 -5.42 -5.73
CA ARG A 71 -0.38 -6.83 -5.33
C ARG A 71 0.89 -7.49 -5.84
N ALA A 72 1.67 -8.07 -4.94
CA ALA A 72 2.73 -8.99 -5.35
C ALA A 72 2.10 -10.30 -5.79
N ASP A 73 2.44 -10.76 -6.99
CA ASP A 73 2.05 -12.06 -7.50
C ASP A 73 3.27 -12.99 -7.43
N PRO A 74 3.20 -14.12 -6.73
CA PRO A 74 4.28 -15.11 -6.70
C PRO A 74 4.75 -15.56 -8.10
N ALA A 75 3.87 -15.57 -9.11
CA ALA A 75 4.21 -15.89 -10.49
C ALA A 75 5.06 -14.81 -11.19
N THR A 76 5.05 -13.57 -10.66
CA THR A 76 5.82 -12.44 -11.21
C THR A 76 7.22 -12.31 -10.63
N THR A 77 7.66 -13.28 -9.81
CA THR A 77 9.02 -13.33 -9.24
C THR A 77 10.12 -13.36 -10.30
N ALA A 78 9.82 -13.80 -11.52
CA ALA A 78 10.75 -13.81 -12.65
C ALA A 78 11.06 -12.39 -13.21
N VAL A 79 10.28 -11.37 -12.85
CA VAL A 79 10.49 -9.98 -13.32
C VAL A 79 10.93 -9.10 -12.14
N PRO A 80 12.23 -8.78 -12.02
CA PRO A 80 12.73 -7.92 -10.95
C PRO A 80 11.98 -6.60 -10.86
N PHE A 81 11.69 -6.16 -9.64
CA PHE A 81 11.04 -4.89 -9.35
C PHE A 81 9.63 -4.70 -9.96
N HIS A 82 9.00 -5.76 -10.49
CA HIS A 82 7.65 -5.66 -11.08
C HIS A 82 6.64 -5.02 -10.13
N THR A 83 6.60 -5.44 -8.87
CA THR A 83 5.70 -4.85 -7.86
C THR A 83 6.01 -3.38 -7.59
N ALA A 84 7.30 -3.00 -7.55
CA ALA A 84 7.68 -1.59 -7.35
C ALA A 84 7.24 -0.72 -8.54
N ARG A 85 7.41 -1.22 -9.78
CA ARG A 85 6.94 -0.54 -10.99
C ARG A 85 5.43 -0.38 -10.98
N ALA A 86 4.67 -1.43 -10.65
CA ALA A 86 3.23 -1.37 -10.53
C ALA A 86 2.77 -0.37 -9.45
N LEU A 87 3.51 -0.29 -8.32
CA LEU A 87 3.20 0.61 -7.21
C LEU A 87 3.32 2.09 -7.61
N PHE A 88 4.34 2.44 -8.38
CA PHE A 88 4.67 3.83 -8.76
C PHE A 88 4.26 4.22 -10.19
N ALA A 89 3.64 3.31 -10.95
CA ALA A 89 3.21 3.60 -12.31
C ALA A 89 2.37 4.89 -12.45
N PRO A 90 1.41 5.20 -11.54
CA PRO A 90 0.65 6.44 -11.62
C PRO A 90 1.51 7.70 -11.47
N ASP A 91 2.47 7.69 -10.54
CA ASP A 91 3.38 8.81 -10.30
C ASP A 91 4.30 9.05 -11.49
N LEU A 92 4.81 7.97 -12.08
CA LEU A 92 5.69 8.05 -13.26
C LEU A 92 4.97 8.53 -14.53
N ALA A 93 3.65 8.35 -14.60
CA ALA A 93 2.81 8.82 -15.70
C ALA A 93 2.42 10.31 -15.57
N ALA A 94 2.45 10.88 -14.36
CA ALA A 94 2.11 12.27 -14.13
C ALA A 94 3.16 13.22 -14.72
N PRO A 95 2.76 14.41 -15.22
CA PRO A 95 3.70 15.47 -15.60
C PRO A 95 4.61 15.83 -14.41
N GLY A 96 5.93 15.86 -14.61
CA GLY A 96 6.90 16.13 -13.54
C GLY A 96 7.11 14.99 -12.54
N GLY A 97 6.23 14.00 -12.48
CA GLY A 97 6.19 13.00 -11.40
C GLY A 97 7.44 12.12 -11.28
N ARG A 98 8.25 11.98 -12.35
CA ARG A 98 9.58 11.34 -12.26
C ARG A 98 10.54 12.11 -11.37
N ALA A 99 10.58 13.44 -11.49
CA ALA A 99 11.44 14.29 -10.69
C ALA A 99 10.93 14.34 -9.24
N ASP A 100 9.62 14.46 -9.06
CA ASP A 100 9.00 14.54 -7.73
C ASP A 100 9.16 13.24 -6.93
N LEU A 101 8.98 12.08 -7.59
CA LEU A 101 9.08 10.77 -6.93
C LEU A 101 10.52 10.41 -6.56
N LEU A 102 11.48 10.66 -7.45
CA LEU A 102 12.84 10.14 -7.31
C LEU A 102 13.83 11.17 -6.76
N GLY A 103 13.58 12.46 -7.01
CA GLY A 103 14.44 13.57 -6.61
C GLY A 103 15.94 13.25 -6.76
N PRO A 104 16.74 13.39 -5.69
CA PRO A 104 18.18 13.15 -5.73
C PRO A 104 18.55 11.68 -5.93
N HIS A 105 17.61 10.74 -5.74
CA HIS A 105 17.85 9.31 -5.82
C HIS A 105 17.61 8.72 -7.22
N ARG A 106 17.32 9.55 -8.24
CA ARG A 106 17.06 9.09 -9.62
C ARG A 106 18.15 8.14 -10.14
N ALA A 107 19.43 8.45 -9.88
CA ALA A 107 20.54 7.62 -10.35
C ALA A 107 20.51 6.19 -9.78
N LEU A 108 20.04 6.04 -8.54
CA LEU A 108 19.95 4.76 -7.85
C LEU A 108 18.66 4.01 -8.19
N ALA A 109 17.52 4.68 -8.10
CA ALA A 109 16.20 4.04 -8.17
C ALA A 109 15.58 4.03 -9.58
N GLY A 110 16.03 4.90 -10.48
CA GLY A 110 15.53 5.02 -11.85
C GLY A 110 15.57 3.70 -12.63
N PRO A 111 16.70 2.98 -12.68
CA PRO A 111 16.80 1.72 -13.42
C PRO A 111 15.83 0.63 -12.93
N ALA A 112 15.62 0.53 -11.62
CA ALA A 112 14.65 -0.41 -11.04
C ALA A 112 13.22 -0.11 -11.51
N LEU A 113 12.91 1.17 -11.77
CA LEU A 113 11.63 1.64 -12.27
C LEU A 113 11.53 1.73 -13.81
N GLY A 114 12.57 1.28 -14.53
CA GLY A 114 12.59 1.31 -16.00
C GLY A 114 12.87 2.70 -16.58
N LEU A 115 13.49 3.59 -15.81
CA LEU A 115 13.95 4.90 -16.27
C LEU A 115 15.44 4.83 -16.58
N ASN A 116 15.81 5.21 -17.80
CA ASN A 116 17.18 5.44 -18.22
C ASN A 116 17.40 6.95 -18.29
#